data_AF-A0A3D5ZBT5-F1
#
_entry.id   AF-A0A3D5ZBT5-F1
#
_cell.length_a   1.000
_cell.length_b   1.000
_cell.length_c   1.000
_cell.angle_alpha   90.00
_cell.angle_beta   90.00
_cell.angle_gamma   90.00
#
_symmetry.space_group_name_H-M   'P 1'
#
loop_
_entity.id
_entity.type
_entity.pdbx_description
1 polymer ?
#
loop_
_entity_poly.entity_id
_entity_poly.type
_entity_poly.pdbx_seq_one_letter_code
_entity_poly.pdbx_strand_id
1 'polypeptide(L)'
;MMRVNFTEIPAPLLRESYLLGEPWMFYVLIFIGVLTAGTQWNYSKNIREIFYAVINIRMLREILREEIVLTSRTSQLLIVLSHLSLAVFFYLSLSYYEIGIAGVCLSGFLKYLLILTIITFIYFVKIVIIRGMRLLFNGDYSLREYEFNYGLLLKVAGLGLFPLSLLLAYSKFIRSDVLVVAGL
;
A
#
# COMPACT_ATOMS: atom_id res chain seq x y z
N MET A 1 15.90 -21.12 -42.29
CA MET A 1 15.86 -19.71 -41.82
C MET A 1 14.42 -19.38 -41.43
N MET A 2 14.09 -19.46 -40.13
CA MET A 2 12.78 -19.07 -39.59
C MET A 2 12.82 -17.59 -39.25
N ARG A 3 12.03 -16.76 -39.93
CA ARG A 3 11.82 -15.36 -39.55
C ARG A 3 10.90 -15.34 -38.33
N VAL A 4 11.44 -14.97 -37.19
CA VAL A 4 10.65 -14.65 -35.99
C VAL A 4 10.03 -13.28 -36.21
N ASN A 5 8.72 -13.24 -36.46
CA ASN A 5 7.94 -12.00 -36.50
C ASN A 5 7.77 -11.47 -35.07
N PHE A 6 8.39 -10.33 -34.76
CA PHE A 6 8.33 -9.66 -33.46
C PHE A 6 7.16 -8.67 -33.33
N THR A 7 6.12 -8.77 -34.16
CA THR A 7 5.05 -7.74 -34.26
C THR A 7 3.81 -8.01 -33.42
N GLU A 8 3.77 -9.08 -32.64
CA GLU A 8 2.64 -9.37 -31.74
C GLU A 8 3.16 -9.46 -30.31
N ILE A 9 3.42 -8.31 -29.69
CA ILE A 9 3.30 -8.23 -28.23
C ILE A 9 1.79 -8.31 -28.00
N PRO A 10 1.23 -9.43 -27.50
CA PRO A 10 -0.19 -9.48 -27.21
C PRO A 10 -0.48 -8.34 -26.25
N ALA A 11 -1.40 -7.45 -26.62
CA ALA A 11 -1.95 -6.48 -25.69
C ALA A 11 -2.38 -7.26 -24.44
N PRO A 12 -2.08 -6.77 -23.22
CA PRO A 12 -2.45 -7.48 -22.00
C PRO A 12 -3.95 -7.77 -22.06
N LEU A 13 -4.32 -9.05 -22.01
CA LEU A 13 -5.71 -9.47 -22.00
C LEU A 13 -6.34 -8.87 -20.76
N LEU A 14 -7.15 -7.82 -20.96
CA LEU A 14 -7.86 -7.17 -19.87
C LEU A 14 -8.97 -8.11 -19.43
N ARG A 15 -8.98 -8.48 -18.15
CA ARG A 15 -10.03 -9.35 -17.63
C ARG A 15 -11.38 -8.62 -17.72
N GLU A 16 -12.23 -9.00 -18.68
CA GLU A 16 -13.57 -8.42 -18.91
C GLU A 16 -14.61 -8.73 -17.82
N SER A 17 -14.22 -9.41 -16.74
CA SER A 17 -15.14 -9.67 -15.63
C SER A 17 -15.46 -8.37 -14.89
N TYR A 18 -16.72 -7.93 -14.95
CA TYR A 18 -17.25 -6.76 -14.23
C TYR A 18 -17.01 -6.74 -12.71
N LEU A 19 -16.59 -7.86 -12.12
CA LEU A 19 -16.25 -7.99 -10.70
C LEU A 19 -14.89 -8.69 -10.58
N LEU A 20 -13.86 -7.94 -10.21
CA LEU A 20 -12.54 -8.47 -9.89
C LEU A 20 -12.49 -9.10 -8.49
N GLY A 21 -13.49 -8.81 -7.65
CA GLY A 21 -13.58 -9.27 -6.28
C GLY A 21 -13.78 -10.78 -6.14
N GLU A 22 -12.88 -11.43 -5.40
CA GLU A 22 -13.02 -12.83 -4.98
C GLU A 22 -13.62 -12.94 -3.57
N PRO A 23 -14.21 -14.09 -3.19
CA PRO A 23 -14.88 -14.24 -1.88
C PRO A 23 -13.97 -13.95 -0.68
N TRP A 24 -12.69 -14.31 -0.76
CA TRP A 24 -11.73 -14.05 0.34
C TRP A 24 -11.45 -12.56 0.53
N MET A 25 -11.56 -11.75 -0.54
CA MET A 25 -11.29 -10.30 -0.49
C MET A 25 -12.28 -9.58 0.39
N PHE A 26 -13.52 -10.06 0.44
CA PHE A 26 -14.55 -9.50 1.31
C PHE A 26 -14.12 -9.54 2.78
N TYR A 27 -13.61 -10.68 3.25
CA TYR A 27 -13.14 -10.83 4.63
C TYR A 27 -11.93 -9.94 4.93
N VAL A 28 -10.99 -9.83 3.99
CA VAL A 28 -9.81 -8.95 4.12
C VAL A 28 -10.24 -7.49 4.18
N LEU A 29 -11.16 -7.05 3.30
CA LEU A 29 -11.64 -5.67 3.26
C LEU A 29 -12.48 -5.31 4.49
N ILE A 30 -13.31 -6.23 5.00
CA ILE A 30 -13.98 -6.05 6.30
C ILE A 30 -12.95 -5.92 7.41
N PHE A 31 -11.93 -6.77 7.43
CA PHE A 31 -10.88 -6.71 8.44
C PHE A 31 -10.15 -5.35 8.42
N ILE A 32 -9.76 -4.87 7.23
CA ILE A 32 -9.18 -3.53 7.05
C ILE A 32 -10.17 -2.44 7.51
N GLY A 33 -11.45 -2.57 7.18
CA GLY A 33 -12.50 -1.63 7.60
C GLY A 33 -12.65 -1.55 9.12
N VAL A 34 -12.65 -2.70 9.81
CA VAL A 34 -12.70 -2.78 11.28
C VAL A 34 -11.46 -2.15 11.91
N LEU A 35 -10.26 -2.44 11.38
CA LEU A 35 -9.02 -1.80 11.84
C LEU A 35 -9.04 -0.27 11.61
N THR A 36 -9.56 0.18 10.47
CA THR A 36 -9.69 1.61 10.15
C THR A 36 -10.66 2.29 11.13
N ALA A 37 -11.84 1.70 11.34
CA ALA A 37 -12.83 2.22 12.27
C ALA A 37 -12.29 2.22 13.72
N GLY A 38 -11.60 1.16 14.13
CA GLY A 38 -11.01 1.04 15.47
C GLY A 38 -9.89 2.06 15.72
N THR A 39 -9.06 2.34 14.71
CA THR A 39 -8.03 3.40 14.81
C THR A 39 -8.65 4.78 14.83
N GLN A 40 -9.69 5.03 14.04
CA GLN A 40 -10.41 6.31 14.03
C GLN A 40 -11.17 6.58 15.33
N TRP A 41 -11.81 5.57 15.93
CA TRP A 41 -12.53 5.72 17.19
C TRP A 41 -11.59 6.10 18.34
N ASN A 42 -10.47 5.41 18.45
CA ASN A 42 -9.54 5.59 19.57
C ASN A 42 -8.60 6.79 19.37
N TYR A 43 -8.32 7.19 18.12
CA TYR A 43 -7.25 8.16 17.80
C TYR A 43 -7.60 9.12 16.65
N SER A 44 -8.84 9.61 16.59
CA SER A 44 -9.34 10.50 15.51
C SER A 44 -8.49 11.76 15.28
N LYS A 45 -7.91 12.34 16.36
CA LYS A 45 -7.01 13.50 16.27
C LYS A 45 -5.73 13.16 15.48
N ASN A 46 -5.12 12.02 15.79
CA ASN A 46 -3.87 11.57 15.18
C ASN A 46 -4.02 11.34 13.67
N ILE A 47 -5.17 10.83 13.20
CA ILE A 47 -5.41 10.62 11.77
C ILE A 47 -5.46 11.95 11.02
N ARG A 48 -6.16 12.96 11.55
CA ARG A 48 -6.20 14.29 10.93
C ARG A 48 -4.80 14.92 10.88
N GLU A 49 -4.07 14.85 11.98
CA GLU A 49 -2.70 15.36 12.07
C GLU A 49 -1.77 14.69 11.05
N ILE A 50 -1.91 13.38 10.84
CA ILE A 50 -1.17 12.63 9.82
C ILE A 50 -1.45 13.18 8.41
N PHE A 51 -2.71 13.44 8.06
CA PHE A 51 -3.05 14.01 6.76
C PHE A 51 -2.49 15.42 6.58
N TYR A 52 -2.62 16.28 7.60
CA TYR A 52 -2.09 17.65 7.54
C TYR A 52 -0.55 17.69 7.50
N ALA A 53 0.12 16.75 8.17
CA ALA A 53 1.57 16.65 8.19
C ALA A 53 2.18 16.33 6.81
N VAL A 54 1.42 15.67 5.91
CA VAL A 54 1.87 15.43 4.53
C VAL A 54 1.93 16.74 3.73
N ILE A 55 0.99 17.65 3.97
CA ILE A 55 0.87 18.91 3.21
C ILE A 55 1.73 20.02 3.84
N ASN A 56 1.92 20.00 5.15
CA ASN A 56 2.60 21.06 5.89
C ASN A 56 3.88 20.58 6.59
N ILE A 57 5.03 20.97 6.02
CA ILE A 57 6.37 20.64 6.56
C ILE A 57 6.60 21.16 7.98
N ARG A 58 5.93 22.26 8.40
CA ARG A 58 6.08 22.79 9.77
C ARG A 58 5.43 21.85 10.78
N MET A 59 4.22 21.39 10.47
CA MET A 59 3.47 20.45 11.30
C MET A 59 4.16 19.08 11.34
N LEU A 60 4.74 18.64 10.23
CA LEU A 60 5.61 17.46 10.20
C LEU A 60 6.75 17.58 11.23
N ARG A 61 7.50 18.68 11.21
CA ARG A 61 8.64 18.87 12.14
C ARG A 61 8.22 18.99 13.59
N GLU A 62 7.05 19.58 13.85
CA GLU A 62 6.45 19.65 15.19
C GLU A 62 6.14 18.24 15.71
N ILE A 63 5.44 17.42 14.92
CA ILE A 63 5.13 16.02 15.27
C ILE A 63 6.39 15.17 15.43
N LEU A 64 7.41 15.40 14.59
CA LEU A 64 8.70 14.71 14.69
C LEU A 64 9.39 15.03 16.01
N ARG A 65 9.39 16.31 16.42
CA ARG A 65 10.01 16.76 17.67
C ARG A 65 9.27 16.26 18.90
N GLU A 66 7.95 16.14 18.81
CA GLU A 66 7.13 15.65 19.90
C GLU A 66 7.29 14.14 20.11
N GLU A 67 7.81 13.36 19.16
CA GLU A 67 7.99 11.89 19.19
C GLU A 67 6.75 11.04 19.53
N ILE A 68 5.62 11.67 19.87
CA ILE A 68 4.43 11.05 20.46
C ILE A 68 3.62 10.26 19.41
N VAL A 69 3.69 10.64 18.14
CA VAL A 69 2.78 10.08 17.12
C VAL A 69 3.34 8.82 16.46
N LEU A 70 4.64 8.72 16.20
CA LEU A 70 5.25 7.62 15.44
C LEU A 70 5.41 6.31 16.20
N THR A 71 5.78 6.40 17.48
CA THR A 71 6.15 5.24 18.31
C THR A 71 4.94 4.64 19.02
N SER A 72 3.79 5.32 18.93
CA SER A 72 2.54 4.83 19.47
C SER A 72 2.10 3.53 18.79
N ARG A 73 1.46 2.64 19.55
CA ARG A 73 0.86 1.39 19.03
C ARG A 73 -0.08 1.67 17.85
N THR A 74 -0.74 2.84 17.84
CA THR A 74 -1.60 3.32 16.77
C THR A 74 -0.86 3.50 15.45
N SER A 75 0.32 4.11 15.48
CA SER A 75 1.12 4.33 14.28
C SER A 75 1.59 3.01 13.66
N GLN A 76 1.93 2.02 14.49
CA GLN A 76 2.26 0.67 14.01
C GLN A 76 1.04 -0.01 13.37
N LEU A 77 -0.15 0.10 13.97
CA LEU A 77 -1.38 -0.42 13.39
C LEU A 77 -1.70 0.22 12.02
N LEU A 78 -1.48 1.53 11.86
CA LEU A 78 -1.67 2.21 10.58
C LEU A 78 -0.67 1.75 9.50
N ILE A 79 0.54 1.34 9.89
CA ILE A 79 1.51 0.74 8.97
C ILE A 79 1.05 -0.65 8.54
N VAL A 80 0.55 -1.48 9.47
CA VAL A 80 -0.01 -2.79 9.10
C VAL A 80 -1.20 -2.60 8.15
N LEU A 81 -2.08 -1.66 8.46
CA LEU A 81 -3.23 -1.31 7.63
C LEU A 81 -2.80 -0.89 6.22
N SER A 82 -1.77 -0.05 6.10
CA SER A 82 -1.29 0.37 4.80
C SER A 82 -0.71 -0.76 3.96
N HIS A 83 -0.01 -1.70 4.58
CA HIS A 83 0.50 -2.89 3.89
C HIS A 83 -0.64 -3.77 3.38
N LEU A 84 -1.68 -3.99 4.19
CA LEU A 84 -2.87 -4.75 3.78
C LEU A 84 -3.58 -4.06 2.60
N SER A 85 -3.82 -2.76 2.69
CA SER A 85 -4.46 -1.98 1.61
C SER A 85 -3.64 -1.97 0.33
N LEU A 86 -2.32 -1.74 0.42
CA LEU A 86 -1.41 -1.81 -0.73
C LEU A 86 -1.43 -3.19 -1.38
N ALA A 87 -1.38 -4.26 -0.58
CA ALA A 87 -1.39 -5.61 -1.11
C ALA A 87 -2.70 -5.95 -1.84
N VAL A 88 -3.85 -5.51 -1.32
CA VAL A 88 -5.14 -5.68 -2.01
C VAL A 88 -5.16 -4.88 -3.31
N PHE A 89 -4.70 -3.63 -3.29
CA PHE A 89 -4.64 -2.78 -4.48
C PHE A 89 -3.75 -3.41 -5.57
N PHE A 90 -2.52 -3.79 -5.23
CA PHE A 90 -1.61 -4.44 -6.18
C PHE A 90 -2.14 -5.80 -6.66
N TYR A 91 -2.83 -6.56 -5.80
CA TYR A 91 -3.50 -7.78 -6.23
C TYR A 91 -4.53 -7.50 -7.33
N LEU A 92 -5.39 -6.50 -7.12
CA LEU A 92 -6.42 -6.09 -8.08
C LEU A 92 -5.79 -5.58 -9.38
N SER A 93 -4.80 -4.69 -9.28
CA SER A 93 -4.11 -4.11 -10.44
C SER A 93 -3.38 -5.18 -11.26
N LEU A 94 -2.66 -6.11 -10.62
CA LEU A 94 -2.00 -7.21 -11.33
C LEU A 94 -3.00 -8.21 -11.91
N SER A 95 -4.15 -8.42 -11.26
CA SER A 95 -5.20 -9.31 -11.77
C SER A 95 -5.98 -8.67 -12.92
N TYR A 96 -6.05 -7.34 -12.96
CA TYR A 96 -6.64 -6.59 -14.07
C TYR A 96 -5.81 -6.72 -15.36
N TYR A 97 -4.48 -6.64 -15.26
CA TYR A 97 -3.57 -6.80 -16.39
C TYR A 97 -3.16 -8.27 -16.67
N GLU A 98 -3.75 -9.23 -15.96
CA GLU A 98 -3.38 -10.66 -16.03
C GLU A 98 -1.88 -10.93 -15.84
N ILE A 99 -1.19 -10.06 -15.09
CA ILE A 99 0.24 -10.18 -14.84
C ILE A 99 0.48 -11.25 -13.78
N GLY A 100 1.21 -12.29 -14.19
CA GLY A 100 1.81 -13.29 -13.30
C GLY A 100 3.00 -12.70 -12.54
N ILE A 101 3.26 -13.19 -11.32
CA ILE A 101 4.39 -12.73 -10.51
C ILE A 101 5.54 -13.71 -10.70
N ALA A 102 6.65 -13.24 -11.28
CA ALA A 102 7.93 -13.98 -11.35
C ALA A 102 7.83 -15.41 -11.92
N GLY A 103 6.95 -15.65 -12.90
CA GLY A 103 6.75 -16.97 -13.51
C GLY A 103 6.03 -18.00 -12.62
N VAL A 104 5.57 -17.60 -11.43
CA VAL A 104 4.79 -18.47 -10.54
C VAL A 104 3.30 -18.27 -10.80
N CYS A 105 2.63 -19.33 -11.25
CA CYS A 105 1.17 -19.36 -11.44
C CYS A 105 0.42 -19.51 -10.11
N LEU A 106 0.59 -18.55 -9.19
CA LEU A 106 -0.25 -18.45 -8.00
C LEU A 106 -1.53 -17.68 -8.35
N SER A 107 -2.66 -18.21 -7.91
CA SER A 107 -3.98 -17.59 -8.09
C SER A 107 -4.65 -17.33 -6.74
N GLY A 108 -5.62 -16.41 -6.73
CA GLY A 108 -6.44 -16.08 -5.58
C GLY A 108 -5.64 -15.62 -4.35
N PHE A 109 -6.02 -16.14 -3.18
CA PHE A 109 -5.48 -15.72 -1.89
C PHE A 109 -3.96 -15.92 -1.75
N LEU A 110 -3.38 -16.96 -2.38
CA LEU A 110 -1.93 -17.19 -2.31
C LEU A 110 -1.14 -16.11 -3.04
N LYS A 111 -1.64 -15.63 -4.19
CA LYS A 111 -1.05 -14.50 -4.91
C LYS A 111 -1.10 -13.23 -4.04
N TYR A 112 -2.21 -13.00 -3.34
CA TYR A 112 -2.32 -11.90 -2.38
C TYR A 112 -1.31 -12.01 -1.24
N LEU A 113 -1.17 -13.19 -0.61
CA LEU A 113 -0.20 -13.39 0.46
C LEU A 113 1.23 -13.15 -0.03
N LEU A 114 1.58 -13.62 -1.22
CA LEU A 114 2.90 -13.35 -1.81
C LEU A 114 3.14 -11.84 -1.98
N ILE A 115 2.17 -11.10 -2.52
CA ILE A 115 2.26 -9.65 -2.68
C ILE A 115 2.44 -8.97 -1.31
N LEU A 116 1.63 -9.34 -0.32
CA LEU A 116 1.72 -8.81 1.04
C LEU A 116 3.10 -9.07 1.66
N THR A 117 3.63 -10.29 1.51
CA THR A 117 4.98 -10.65 1.97
C THR A 117 6.04 -9.81 1.28
N ILE A 118 5.96 -9.63 -0.05
CA ILE A 118 6.93 -8.82 -0.80
C ILE A 118 6.91 -7.36 -0.32
N ILE A 119 5.74 -6.74 -0.20
CA ILE A 119 5.60 -5.35 0.26
C ILE A 119 6.18 -5.19 1.67
N THR A 120 5.83 -6.10 2.57
CA THR A 120 6.32 -6.10 3.96
C THR A 120 7.83 -6.30 4.03
N PHE A 121 8.36 -7.19 3.19
CA PHE A 121 9.79 -7.46 3.11
C PHE A 121 10.56 -6.25 2.60
N ILE A 122 10.08 -5.60 1.53
CA ILE A 122 10.68 -4.35 1.00
C ILE A 122 10.71 -3.27 2.08
N TYR A 123 9.61 -3.10 2.81
CA TYR A 123 9.53 -2.15 3.92
C TYR A 123 10.55 -2.47 5.02
N PHE A 124 10.65 -3.75 5.42
CA PHE A 124 11.60 -4.20 6.43
C PHE A 124 13.06 -3.97 6.00
N VAL A 125 13.43 -4.37 4.78
CA VAL A 125 14.77 -4.14 4.22
C VAL A 125 15.12 -2.65 4.22
N LYS A 126 14.17 -1.79 3.83
CA LYS A 126 14.38 -0.33 3.84
C LYS A 126 14.69 0.19 5.25
N ILE A 127 13.96 -0.26 6.27
CA ILE A 127 14.24 0.12 7.67
C ILE A 127 15.64 -0.34 8.09
N VAL A 128 16.01 -1.59 7.77
CA VAL A 128 17.33 -2.14 8.12
C VAL A 128 18.44 -1.31 7.49
N ILE A 129 18.30 -0.91 6.23
CA ILE A 129 19.28 -0.05 5.53
C ILE A 129 19.39 1.31 6.23
N ILE A 130 18.27 1.98 6.52
CA ILE A 130 18.28 3.30 7.18
C ILE A 130 18.95 3.21 8.55
N ARG A 131 18.62 2.20 9.35
CA ARG A 131 19.22 1.99 10.67
C ARG A 131 20.70 1.63 10.57
N GLY A 132 21.10 0.83 9.58
CA GLY A 132 22.48 0.52 9.30
C GLY A 132 23.30 1.76 8.93
N MET A 133 22.76 2.62 8.06
CA MET A 133 23.39 3.90 7.71
C MET A 133 23.52 4.82 8.91
N ARG A 134 22.49 4.89 9.77
CA ARG A 134 22.52 5.70 10.99
C ARG A 134 23.68 5.27 11.91
N LEU A 135 23.89 3.97 12.05
CA LEU A 135 24.98 3.40 12.85
C LEU A 135 26.37 3.69 12.23
N LEU A 136 26.50 3.59 10.90
CA LEU A 136 27.79 3.79 10.20
C LEU A 136 28.24 5.25 10.13
N PHE A 137 27.30 6.19 9.97
CA PHE A 137 27.61 7.59 9.67
C PHE A 137 27.38 8.55 10.84
N ASN A 138 26.95 8.08 12.02
CA ASN A 138 26.53 8.93 13.15
C ASN A 138 25.53 10.04 12.73
N GLY A 139 24.77 9.79 11.65
CA GLY A 139 23.83 10.74 11.07
C GLY A 139 22.48 10.60 11.74
N ASP A 140 22.16 11.46 12.72
CA ASP A 140 20.96 11.28 13.52
C ASP A 140 19.71 11.99 12.98
N TYR A 141 19.82 13.27 12.62
CA TYR A 141 18.61 14.07 12.39
C TYR A 141 17.98 13.83 11.00
N SER A 142 18.78 13.86 9.93
CA SER A 142 18.28 13.76 8.55
C SER A 142 17.67 12.38 8.24
N LEU A 143 18.30 11.29 8.71
CA LEU A 143 17.78 9.93 8.48
C LEU A 143 16.49 9.67 9.26
N ARG A 144 16.32 10.28 10.44
CA ARG A 144 15.09 10.19 11.24
C ARG A 144 13.93 10.95 10.60
N GLU A 145 14.18 12.14 10.06
CA GLU A 145 13.19 12.90 9.29
C GLU A 145 12.77 12.14 8.01
N TYR A 146 13.70 11.43 7.36
CA TYR A 146 13.39 10.56 6.23
C TYR A 146 12.53 9.35 6.62
N GLU A 147 12.91 8.62 7.68
CA GLU A 147 12.13 7.47 8.19
C GLU A 147 10.70 7.91 8.56
N PHE A 148 10.56 9.08 9.19
CA PHE A 148 9.27 9.65 9.53
C PHE A 148 8.42 9.96 8.30
N ASN A 149 8.97 10.73 7.35
CA ASN A 149 8.28 11.11 6.13
C ASN A 149 7.82 9.90 5.33
N TYR A 150 8.70 8.92 5.16
CA TYR A 150 8.37 7.69 4.46
C TYR A 150 7.23 6.92 5.15
N GLY A 151 7.31 6.76 6.48
CA GLY A 151 6.25 6.10 7.25
C GLY A 151 4.92 6.86 7.21
N LEU A 152 4.96 8.19 7.19
CA LEU A 152 3.78 9.04 7.08
C LEU A 152 3.10 8.88 5.72
N LEU A 153 3.86 9.00 4.63
CA LEU A 153 3.38 8.82 3.27
C LEU A 153 2.77 7.44 3.07
N LEU A 154 3.41 6.40 3.60
CA LEU A 154 2.92 5.03 3.50
C LEU A 154 1.55 4.86 4.19
N LYS A 155 1.36 5.43 5.37
CA LYS A 155 0.08 5.37 6.11
C LYS A 155 -1.03 6.10 5.33
N VAL A 156 -0.75 7.30 4.83
CA VAL A 156 -1.71 8.09 4.07
C VAL A 156 -2.08 7.39 2.75
N ALA A 157 -1.09 6.86 2.03
CA ALA A 157 -1.32 6.06 0.83
C ALA A 157 -2.20 4.84 1.14
N GLY A 158 -1.92 4.11 2.22
CA GLY A 158 -2.72 2.98 2.66
C GLY A 158 -4.18 3.30 2.97
N LEU A 159 -4.42 4.43 3.64
CA LEU A 159 -5.76 4.93 3.94
C LEU A 159 -6.51 5.38 2.68
N GLY A 160 -5.81 6.00 1.72
CA GLY A 160 -6.38 6.41 0.43
C GLY A 160 -6.65 5.24 -0.52
N LEU A 161 -5.79 4.22 -0.53
CA LEU A 161 -5.93 3.04 -1.39
C LEU A 161 -7.02 2.08 -0.91
N PHE A 162 -7.40 2.11 0.37
CA PHE A 162 -8.48 1.28 0.89
C PHE A 162 -9.83 1.51 0.18
N PRO A 163 -10.41 2.73 0.15
CA PRO A 163 -11.66 2.99 -0.57
C PRO A 163 -11.51 2.76 -2.08
N LEU A 164 -10.34 3.04 -2.65
CA LEU A 164 -10.06 2.77 -4.06
C LEU A 164 -10.11 1.27 -4.38
N SER A 165 -9.55 0.44 -3.49
CA SER A 165 -9.56 -1.03 -3.62
C SER A 165 -10.97 -1.60 -3.51
N LEU A 166 -11.82 -1.04 -2.64
CA LEU A 166 -13.23 -1.39 -2.55
C LEU A 166 -13.98 -1.09 -3.86
N LEU A 167 -13.74 0.09 -4.44
CA LEU A 167 -14.31 0.47 -5.72
C LEU A 167 -13.80 -0.43 -6.85
N LEU A 168 -12.50 -0.74 -6.90
CA LEU A 168 -11.94 -1.65 -7.91
C LEU A 168 -12.51 -3.07 -7.83
N ALA A 169 -12.73 -3.58 -6.61
CA ALA A 169 -13.22 -4.94 -6.42
C ALA A 169 -14.70 -5.12 -6.77
N TYR A 170 -15.54 -4.12 -6.46
CA TYR A 170 -17.00 -4.27 -6.47
C TYR A 170 -17.78 -3.23 -7.26
N SER A 171 -17.15 -2.17 -7.78
CA SER A 171 -17.86 -1.18 -8.60
C SER A 171 -18.16 -1.74 -9.99
N LYS A 172 -19.44 -1.75 -10.36
CA LYS A 172 -19.88 -1.97 -11.75
C LYS A 172 -19.98 -0.67 -12.56
N PHE A 173 -19.94 0.48 -11.88
CA PHE A 173 -20.25 1.78 -12.46
C PHE A 173 -19.02 2.50 -12.99
N ILE A 174 -17.86 2.26 -12.38
CA ILE A 174 -16.61 2.93 -12.73
C ILE A 174 -15.73 1.93 -13.46
N ARG A 175 -15.22 2.31 -14.63
CA ARG A 175 -14.30 1.45 -15.39
C ARG A 175 -13.02 1.21 -14.59
N SER A 176 -12.56 -0.03 -14.56
CA SER A 176 -11.41 -0.46 -13.76
C SER A 176 -10.09 0.19 -14.22
N ASP A 177 -9.95 0.56 -15.49
CA ASP A 177 -8.75 1.24 -16.01
C ASP A 177 -8.50 2.59 -15.34
N VAL A 178 -9.56 3.40 -15.19
CA VAL A 178 -9.46 4.73 -14.54
C VAL A 178 -9.05 4.58 -13.08
N LEU A 179 -9.57 3.56 -12.39
CA LEU A 179 -9.28 3.33 -10.98
C LEU A 179 -7.86 2.77 -10.75
N VAL A 180 -7.34 1.93 -11.64
CA VAL A 180 -5.95 1.45 -11.56
C VAL A 180 -4.99 2.61 -11.80
N VAL A 181 -5.24 3.45 -12.80
CA VAL A 181 -4.42 4.65 -13.07
C VAL A 181 -4.49 5.66 -11.92
N ALA A 182 -5.65 5.83 -11.28
CA ALA A 182 -5.80 6.74 -10.15
C ALA A 182 -5.04 6.29 -8.88
N GLY A 183 -4.73 4.99 -8.75
CA GLY A 183 -4.04 4.44 -7.59
C GLY A 183 -2.55 4.16 -7.79
N LEU A 184 -2.04 4.31 -9.02
CA LEU A 184 -0.60 4.24 -9.36
C LEU A 184 0.08 5.60 -9.12
#